data_AF-A0A506TYI1-F1
#
_entry.id   AF-A0A506TYI1-F1
#
_cell.length_a   1.000
_cell.length_b   1.000
_cell.length_c   1.000
_cell.angle_alpha   90.00
_cell.angle_beta   90.00
_cell.angle_gamma   90.00
#
_symmetry.space_group_name_H-M   'P 1'
#
loop_
_entity.id
_entity.type
_entity.pdbx_description
1 polymer ?
#
loop_
_entity_poly.entity_id
_entity_poly.type
_entity_poly.pdbx_seq_one_letter_code
_entity_poly.pdbx_strand_id
1 'polypeptide(L)'
;MDSHFASLLSPIWCKLAFTKLVRKGLVEVFTISVLIRLMAKQDDYVRYTIRVPADLYERVSKAAEGSSRSVNAEINERLESSFTGGIGTGTPLTVEALREEGRKVEELLRAIREKLDDPE
;
A
#
# COMPACT_ATOMS: atom_id res chain seq x y z
N MET A 1 40.69 -51.78 -4.82
CA MET A 1 39.42 -52.42 -4.37
C MET A 1 38.88 -51.60 -3.20
N ASP A 2 38.72 -50.29 -3.37
CA ASP A 2 37.63 -49.61 -4.10
C ASP A 2 36.31 -49.63 -3.34
N SER A 3 36.35 -48.85 -2.27
CA SER A 3 35.40 -47.77 -1.93
C SER A 3 34.21 -47.59 -2.87
N HIS A 4 33.09 -48.10 -2.41
CA HIS A 4 31.76 -47.60 -2.71
C HIS A 4 31.52 -46.23 -2.06
N PHE A 5 30.45 -45.59 -2.55
CA PHE A 5 29.67 -44.51 -1.94
C PHE A 5 30.03 -43.06 -2.32
N ALA A 6 29.51 -42.69 -3.49
CA ALA A 6 28.49 -41.64 -3.59
C ALA A 6 28.88 -40.20 -3.20
N SER A 7 29.94 -39.71 -3.82
CA SER A 7 30.06 -38.28 -4.15
C SER A 7 30.34 -38.18 -5.65
N LEU A 8 29.35 -37.79 -6.46
CA LEU A 8 29.46 -37.28 -7.85
C LEU A 8 28.15 -37.55 -8.61
N LEU A 9 27.20 -36.60 -8.60
CA LEU A 9 26.43 -36.29 -9.81
C LEU A 9 26.25 -34.77 -9.91
N SER A 10 27.32 -34.20 -10.46
CA SER A 10 27.52 -32.86 -11.03
C SER A 10 26.51 -32.57 -12.19
N PRO A 11 26.29 -31.29 -12.57
CA PRO A 11 25.02 -30.74 -13.07
C PRO A 11 24.82 -30.89 -14.58
N ILE A 12 24.89 -32.12 -15.08
CA ILE A 12 24.76 -32.41 -16.52
C ILE A 12 23.32 -32.84 -16.90
N TRP A 13 22.49 -33.18 -15.91
CA TRP A 13 21.10 -33.59 -16.12
C TRP A 13 20.07 -32.45 -16.23
N CYS A 14 20.50 -31.19 -16.20
CA CYS A 14 19.61 -30.03 -16.36
C CYS A 14 19.52 -29.51 -17.81
N LYS A 15 20.25 -30.10 -18.77
CA LYS A 15 20.33 -29.60 -20.16
C LYS A 15 19.68 -30.47 -21.23
N LEU A 16 19.11 -31.63 -20.90
CA LEU A 16 18.54 -32.56 -21.90
C LEU A 16 17.01 -32.74 -21.87
N ALA A 17 16.28 -31.78 -21.29
CA ALA A 17 14.81 -31.71 -21.38
C ALA A 17 14.32 -30.43 -22.07
N PHE A 18 15.14 -29.78 -22.92
CA PHE A 18 14.79 -28.49 -23.53
C PHE A 18 14.76 -28.47 -25.07
N THR A 19 14.69 -29.62 -25.74
CA THR A 19 14.64 -29.65 -27.21
C THR A 19 13.66 -30.69 -27.74
N LYS A 20 12.37 -30.60 -27.33
CA LYS A 20 11.27 -31.26 -28.06
C LYS A 20 9.87 -30.79 -27.64
N LEU A 21 9.51 -29.52 -27.87
CA LEU A 21 8.10 -29.16 -28.12
C LEU A 21 7.94 -27.79 -28.79
N VAL A 22 8.42 -27.70 -30.03
CA VAL A 22 8.03 -26.64 -30.97
C VAL A 22 6.61 -26.94 -31.42
N ARG A 23 5.61 -26.31 -30.78
CA ARG A 23 4.25 -25.96 -31.29
C ARG A 23 3.34 -25.63 -30.10
N LYS A 24 3.35 -24.39 -29.61
CA LYS A 24 2.26 -23.70 -28.86
C LYS A 24 2.59 -22.24 -28.45
N GLY A 25 3.47 -21.56 -29.19
CA GLY A 25 4.03 -20.26 -28.80
C GLY A 25 3.33 -19.02 -29.37
N LEU A 26 2.04 -18.81 -29.13
CA LEU A 26 1.43 -17.51 -29.49
C LEU A 26 0.40 -16.93 -28.51
N VAL A 27 0.01 -17.65 -27.44
CA VAL A 27 -1.04 -17.16 -26.52
C VAL A 27 -0.50 -16.81 -25.12
N GLU A 28 0.61 -17.39 -24.67
CA GLU A 28 1.15 -17.14 -23.31
C GLU A 28 2.03 -15.88 -23.18
N VAL A 29 2.63 -15.40 -24.28
CA VAL A 29 3.48 -14.19 -24.24
C VAL A 29 2.63 -12.93 -24.09
N PHE A 30 1.39 -12.95 -24.60
CA PHE A 30 0.49 -11.79 -24.54
C PHE A 30 -0.05 -11.53 -23.14
N THR A 31 -0.31 -12.59 -22.35
CA THR A 31 -0.81 -12.46 -20.97
C THR A 31 0.25 -11.95 -20.00
N ILE A 32 1.51 -12.37 -20.14
CA ILE A 32 2.61 -11.86 -19.31
C ILE A 32 2.88 -10.38 -19.62
N SER A 33 2.85 -9.97 -20.90
CA SER A 33 3.01 -8.55 -21.26
C SER A 33 1.87 -7.64 -20.77
N VAL A 34 0.64 -8.14 -20.67
CA VAL A 34 -0.51 -7.38 -20.14
C VAL A 34 -0.46 -7.24 -18.61
N LEU A 35 0.01 -8.27 -17.90
CA LEU A 35 0.21 -8.22 -16.45
C LEU A 35 1.32 -7.24 -16.02
N ILE A 36 2.41 -7.12 -16.79
CA ILE A 36 3.46 -6.13 -16.55
C ILE A 36 2.93 -4.70 -16.70
N ARG A 37 2.04 -4.46 -17.67
CA ARG A 37 1.48 -3.14 -17.96
C ARG A 37 0.47 -2.64 -16.91
N LEU A 38 -0.13 -3.55 -16.13
CA LEU A 38 -1.01 -3.21 -15.00
C LEU A 38 -0.22 -2.77 -13.75
N MET A 39 0.98 -3.32 -13.52
CA MET A 39 1.88 -2.91 -12.44
C MET A 39 2.68 -1.63 -12.75
N ALA A 40 2.70 -1.20 -14.01
CA ALA A 40 3.34 0.05 -14.44
C ALA A 40 2.58 1.33 -13.99
N LYS A 41 1.46 1.19 -13.28
CA LYS A 41 0.69 2.29 -12.65
C LYS A 41 1.35 2.85 -11.37
N GLN A 42 2.68 2.86 -11.28
CA GLN A 42 3.41 3.47 -10.16
C GLN A 42 4.00 4.85 -10.49
N ASP A 43 3.59 5.48 -11.60
CA ASP A 43 4.22 6.70 -12.12
C ASP A 43 3.79 8.02 -11.46
N ASP A 44 2.88 8.02 -10.48
CA ASP A 44 2.45 9.25 -9.78
C ASP A 44 3.17 9.50 -8.45
N TYR A 45 4.25 8.76 -8.15
CA TYR A 45 5.01 8.95 -6.91
C TYR A 45 6.33 9.70 -7.14
N VAL A 46 6.51 10.80 -6.41
CA VAL A 46 7.82 11.46 -6.31
C VAL A 46 8.70 10.65 -5.35
N ARG A 47 9.82 10.12 -5.86
CA ARG A 47 10.81 9.40 -5.04
C ARG A 47 11.78 10.39 -4.41
N TYR A 48 11.88 10.35 -3.09
CA TYR A 48 12.86 11.12 -2.34
C TYR A 48 13.39 10.30 -1.17
N THR A 49 14.64 10.57 -0.76
CA THR A 49 15.26 9.90 0.37
C THR A 49 15.20 10.82 1.58
N ILE A 50 14.56 10.38 2.67
CA ILE A 50 14.54 11.09 3.94
C ILE A 50 15.57 10.51 4.91
N ARG A 51 16.17 11.39 5.72
CA ARG A 51 16.98 10.98 6.87
C ARG A 51 16.12 11.05 8.11
N VAL A 52 15.88 9.90 8.72
CA VAL A 52 15.05 9.76 9.93
C VAL A 52 15.96 9.38 11.10
N PRO A 53 15.79 10.00 12.28
CA PRO A 53 16.45 9.53 13.50
C PRO A 53 16.18 8.04 13.74
N ALA A 54 17.19 7.31 14.23
CA ALA A 54 17.12 5.85 14.34
C ALA A 54 16.01 5.38 15.28
N ASP A 55 15.83 6.09 16.40
CA ASP A 55 14.77 5.87 17.38
C ASP A 55 13.37 6.10 16.77
N LEU A 56 13.23 7.12 15.92
CA LEU A 56 11.98 7.40 15.23
C LEU A 56 11.66 6.33 14.18
N TYR A 57 12.66 5.88 13.42
CA TYR A 57 12.48 4.80 12.46
C TYR A 57 12.02 3.50 13.14
N GLU A 58 12.62 3.14 14.28
CA GLU A 58 12.23 1.94 15.03
C GLU A 58 10.76 2.00 15.48
N ARG A 59 10.31 3.16 15.95
CA ARG A 59 8.90 3.37 16.36
C ARG A 59 7.94 3.22 15.18
N VAL A 60 8.32 3.72 14.01
CA VAL A 60 7.51 3.58 12.78
C VAL A 60 7.51 2.13 12.30
N SER A 61 8.64 1.42 12.37
CA SER A 61 8.73 0.00 12.02
C SER A 61 7.80 -0.86 12.87
N LYS A 62 7.84 -0.67 14.21
CA LYS A 62 6.95 -1.38 15.14
C LYS A 62 5.47 -1.08 14.89
N ALA A 63 5.15 0.17 14.53
CA ALA A 63 3.78 0.53 14.18
C ALA A 63 3.31 -0.14 12.89
N ALA A 64 4.17 -0.18 11.87
CA ALA A 64 3.90 -0.85 10.60
C ALA A 64 3.70 -2.37 10.77
N GLU A 65 4.50 -3.01 11.61
CA GLU A 65 4.31 -4.42 11.99
C GLU A 65 2.95 -4.64 12.67
N GLY A 66 2.58 -3.77 13.62
CA GLY A 66 1.29 -3.82 14.30
C GLY A 66 0.09 -3.60 13.38
N SER A 67 0.25 -2.79 12.32
CA SER A 67 -0.79 -2.53 11.32
C SER A 67 -0.76 -3.49 10.12
N SER A 68 0.18 -4.45 10.09
CA SER A 68 0.43 -5.35 8.96
C SER A 68 0.67 -4.61 7.63
N ARG A 69 1.34 -3.44 7.70
CA ARG A 69 1.66 -2.59 6.55
C ARG A 69 3.16 -2.51 6.34
N SER A 70 3.57 -2.06 5.15
CA SER A 70 4.97 -1.69 4.94
C SER A 70 5.29 -0.39 5.68
N VAL A 71 6.56 -0.21 6.07
CA VAL A 71 7.04 1.04 6.68
C VAL A 71 6.71 2.27 5.82
N ASN A 72 6.81 2.13 4.49
CA ASN A 72 6.46 3.21 3.58
C ASN A 72 4.96 3.56 3.60
N ALA A 73 4.09 2.55 3.68
CA ALA A 73 2.64 2.77 3.78
C ALA A 73 2.27 3.47 5.11
N GLU A 74 2.90 3.06 6.21
CA GLU A 74 2.72 3.70 7.53
C GLU A 74 3.20 5.17 7.53
N ILE A 75 4.33 5.46 6.88
CA ILE A 75 4.83 6.83 6.73
C ILE A 75 3.82 7.68 5.94
N ASN A 76 3.33 7.17 4.81
CA ASN A 76 2.37 7.89 3.97
C ASN A 76 1.07 8.18 4.72
N GLU A 77 0.50 7.20 5.40
CA GLU A 77 -0.73 7.38 6.17
C GLU A 77 -0.58 8.41 7.28
N ARG A 78 0.56 8.44 7.99
CA ARG A 78 0.83 9.45 9.03
C ARG A 78 0.97 10.84 8.44
N LEU A 79 1.65 10.95 7.30
CA LEU A 79 1.78 12.21 6.58
C LEU A 79 0.41 12.69 6.11
N GLU A 80 -0.39 11.85 5.47
CA GLU A 80 -1.76 12.15 5.06
C GLU A 80 -2.63 12.58 6.24
N SER A 81 -2.54 11.85 7.36
CA SER A 81 -3.26 12.16 8.60
C SER A 81 -2.86 13.51 9.19
N SER A 82 -1.60 13.94 9.01
CA SER A 82 -1.15 15.25 9.46
C SER A 82 -1.81 16.40 8.69
N PHE A 83 -2.22 16.15 7.44
CA PHE A 83 -2.95 17.12 6.62
C PHE A 83 -4.46 17.10 6.86
N THR A 84 -5.03 15.98 7.35
CA THR A 84 -6.47 15.86 7.61
C THR A 84 -6.85 16.21 9.05
N GLY A 85 -5.98 15.92 10.02
CA GLY A 85 -6.19 16.21 11.45
C GLY A 85 -5.66 17.58 11.90
N GLY A 86 -4.87 18.24 11.05
CA GLY A 86 -4.41 19.61 11.27
C GLY A 86 -5.25 20.59 10.46
N ILE A 87 -5.54 21.74 11.06
CA ILE A 87 -5.89 22.99 10.40
C ILE A 87 -4.77 23.35 9.40
N GLY A 88 -4.67 22.63 8.29
CA GLY A 88 -3.48 22.53 7.45
C GLY A 88 -3.78 22.36 5.98
N THR A 89 -5.05 22.42 5.58
CA THR A 89 -5.38 22.90 4.24
C THR A 89 -5.13 24.41 4.27
N GLY A 90 -4.37 24.96 3.33
CA GLY A 90 -4.02 26.40 3.27
C GLY A 90 -5.21 27.37 3.12
N THR A 91 -6.43 26.90 3.35
CA THR A 91 -7.60 27.71 3.64
C THR A 91 -7.49 28.23 5.07
N PRO A 92 -7.45 29.56 5.28
CA PRO A 92 -7.63 30.12 6.61
C PRO A 92 -8.93 29.55 7.17
N LEU A 93 -8.85 28.84 8.29
CA LEU A 93 -10.01 28.52 9.10
C LEU A 93 -10.51 29.85 9.69
N THR A 94 -11.32 30.54 8.91
CA THR A 94 -11.99 31.74 9.36
C THR A 94 -13.00 31.36 10.44
N VAL A 95 -13.18 32.24 11.42
CA VAL A 95 -14.15 32.02 12.51
C VAL A 95 -15.55 31.85 11.92
N GLU A 96 -15.79 32.48 10.77
CA GLU A 96 -17.02 32.41 9.99
C GLU A 96 -17.27 31.01 9.43
N ALA A 97 -16.25 30.36 8.85
CA ALA A 97 -16.38 29.01 8.30
C ALA A 97 -16.68 27.98 9.41
N LEU A 98 -16.03 28.12 10.57
CA LEU A 98 -16.30 27.28 11.74
C LEU A 98 -17.72 27.50 12.30
N ARG A 99 -18.19 28.75 12.33
CA ARG A 99 -19.57 29.06 12.77
C ARG A 99 -20.62 28.51 11.81
N GLU A 100 -20.35 28.53 10.50
CA GLU A 100 -21.25 27.96 9.52
C GLU A 100 -21.35 26.44 9.64
N GLU A 101 -20.20 25.77 9.81
CA GLU A 101 -20.20 24.32 9.99
C GLU A 101 -20.86 23.91 11.32
N GLY A 102 -20.64 24.70 12.39
CA GLY A 102 -21.35 24.53 13.66
C GLY A 102 -22.88 24.63 13.53
N ARG A 103 -23.38 25.56 12.71
CA ARG A 103 -24.83 25.67 12.43
C ARG A 103 -25.39 24.43 11.74
N LYS A 104 -24.68 23.89 10.76
CA LYS A 104 -25.11 22.66 10.05
C LYS A 104 -25.17 21.46 10.99
N VAL A 105 -24.18 21.33 11.88
CA VAL A 105 -24.16 20.26 12.89
C VAL A 105 -25.34 20.39 13.85
N GLU A 106 -25.64 21.60 14.30
CA GLU A 106 -26.78 21.85 15.20
C GLU A 106 -28.13 21.52 14.53
N GLU A 107 -28.28 21.85 13.25
CA GLU A 107 -29.47 21.51 12.46
C GLU A 107 -29.61 19.98 12.28
N LEU A 108 -28.51 19.29 11.98
CA LEU A 108 -28.51 17.82 11.89
C LEU A 108 -28.86 17.16 13.22
N LEU A 109 -28.31 17.65 14.33
CA LEU A 109 -28.63 17.13 15.66
C LEU A 109 -30.10 17.34 16.02
N ARG A 110 -30.68 18.47 15.64
CA ARG A 110 -32.11 18.73 15.81
C ARG A 110 -32.96 17.75 15.00
N ALA A 111 -32.62 17.52 13.73
CA ALA A 111 -33.34 16.57 12.88
C ALA A 111 -33.23 15.12 13.39
N ILE A 112 -32.06 14.72 13.92
CA ILE A 112 -31.88 13.40 14.54
C ILE A 112 -32.74 13.27 15.80
N ARG A 113 -32.78 14.32 16.64
CA ARG A 113 -33.59 14.33 17.86
C ARG A 113 -35.07 14.19 17.57
N GLU A 114 -35.58 14.94 16.59
CA GLU A 114 -36.99 14.87 16.17
C GLU A 114 -37.39 13.47 15.69
N LYS A 115 -36.50 12.78 14.94
CA LYS A 115 -36.71 11.39 14.54
C LYS A 115 -36.63 10.37 15.67
N LEU A 116 -35.94 10.67 16.76
CA LEU A 116 -35.89 9.79 17.93
C LEU A 116 -37.13 9.95 18.81
N ASP A 117 -37.75 11.13 18.80
CA ASP A 117 -38.95 11.42 19.58
C ASP A 117 -40.25 10.91 18.89
N ASP A 118 -40.20 10.55 17.60
CA ASP A 118 -41.32 9.92 16.86
C ASP A 118 -40.88 8.63 16.14
N PRO A 119 -40.72 7.51 16.89
CA PRO A 119 -40.44 6.22 16.30
C PRO A 119 -41.75 5.61 15.81
N GLU A 120 -42.15 5.89 14.57
CA GLU A 120 -43.15 5.07 13.86
C GLU A 120 -42.80 3.56 13.92
#